data_AF-A0A1G2VSM7-F1
#
_entry.id   AF-A0A1G2VSM7-F1
#
_cell.length_a   1.000
_cell.length_b   1.000
_cell.length_c   1.000
_cell.angle_alpha   90.00
_cell.angle_beta   90.00
_cell.angle_gamma   90.00
#
_symmetry.space_group_name_H-M   'P 1'
#
loop_
_entity.id
_entity.type
_entity.pdbx_description
1 polymer ?
#
loop_
_entity_poly.entity_id
_entity_poly.type
_entity_poly.pdbx_seq_one_letter_code
_entity_poly.pdbx_strand_id
1 'polypeptide(L)'
;LYDTSSLAGKARLVKVRSVVEEILGNETKYVARGRKPRLILTAGMPGAGKTTALKRVLGDNYADNFAVLNIDEVKPKLGWSDAPYTGANDTFFQNEASHIVDHARQVAMQQKKDIIIDGTLSDFTWAKTQIDEAVAQGYEVEIVGVTIRPAIALERALVRSQSDVRRYAPLDYVRRLANSVNENVYRLAKEFDLLPIQKITVFNNDKTLVEWYDAVK
;
A
#
# COMPACT_ATOMS: atom_id res chain seq x y z
N LEU A 1 -9.59 13.59 -16.82
CA LEU A 1 -10.26 12.32 -16.45
C LEU A 1 -11.79 12.42 -16.49
N TYR A 2 -12.40 13.56 -16.16
CA TYR A 2 -13.87 13.70 -16.20
C TYR A 2 -14.30 14.88 -17.07
N ASP A 3 -15.41 14.68 -17.79
CA ASP A 3 -16.11 15.75 -18.48
C ASP A 3 -16.80 16.67 -17.45
N THR A 4 -16.21 17.83 -17.18
CA THR A 4 -16.78 18.79 -16.23
C THR A 4 -17.92 19.62 -16.82
N SER A 5 -18.29 19.41 -18.09
CA SER A 5 -19.43 20.09 -18.71
C SER A 5 -20.76 19.44 -18.31
N SER A 6 -20.77 18.14 -18.00
CA SER A 6 -21.95 17.41 -17.52
C SER A 6 -22.08 17.37 -15.98
N LEU A 7 -23.32 17.27 -15.50
CA LEU A 7 -23.60 17.06 -14.07
C LEU A 7 -22.96 15.78 -13.53
N ALA A 8 -23.00 14.70 -14.33
CA ALA A 8 -22.39 13.43 -13.98
C ALA A 8 -20.88 13.56 -13.78
N GLY A 9 -20.15 14.21 -14.69
CA GLY A 9 -18.71 14.37 -14.52
C GLY A 9 -18.32 15.34 -13.41
N LYS A 10 -19.13 16.37 -13.12
CA LYS A 10 -18.96 17.21 -11.91
C LYS A 10 -19.13 16.39 -10.63
N ALA A 11 -20.17 15.56 -10.54
CA ALA A 11 -20.39 14.68 -9.40
C ALA A 11 -19.24 13.68 -9.23
N ARG A 12 -18.70 13.15 -10.34
CA ARG A 12 -17.52 12.28 -10.30
C ARG A 12 -16.30 12.99 -9.73
N LEU A 13 -16.03 14.20 -10.19
CA LEU A 13 -14.91 15.00 -9.68
C LEU A 13 -15.02 15.30 -8.17
N VAL A 14 -16.23 15.62 -7.67
CA VAL A 14 -16.46 15.85 -6.23
C VAL A 14 -16.13 14.60 -5.42
N LYS A 15 -16.59 13.44 -5.88
CA LYS A 15 -16.31 12.17 -5.20
C LYS A 15 -14.81 11.84 -5.18
N VAL A 16 -14.12 12.05 -6.30
CA VAL A 16 -12.67 11.84 -6.39
C VAL A 16 -11.93 12.76 -5.41
N ARG A 17 -12.30 14.04 -5.33
CA ARG A 17 -11.71 14.97 -4.36
C ARG A 17 -11.93 14.50 -2.93
N SER A 18 -13.15 14.06 -2.60
CA SER A 18 -13.45 13.51 -1.27
C SER A 18 -12.59 12.28 -0.94
N VAL A 19 -12.34 11.38 -1.90
CA VAL A 19 -11.45 10.23 -1.68
C VAL A 19 -10.00 10.68 -1.46
N VAL A 20 -9.50 11.65 -2.22
CA VAL A 20 -8.15 12.21 -2.03
C VAL A 20 -8.02 12.87 -0.65
N GLU A 21 -9.01 13.67 -0.25
CA GLU A 21 -9.07 14.31 1.07
C GLU A 21 -9.06 13.28 2.21
N GLU A 22 -9.81 12.18 2.07
CA GLU A 22 -9.82 11.09 3.05
C GLU A 22 -8.44 10.42 3.18
N ILE A 23 -7.76 10.16 2.06
CA ILE A 23 -6.40 9.60 2.05
C ILE A 23 -5.43 10.54 2.76
N LEU A 24 -5.43 11.82 2.36
CA LEU A 24 -4.55 12.85 2.90
C LEU A 24 -4.81 13.13 4.39
N GLY A 25 -6.03 12.87 4.84
CA GLY A 25 -6.48 13.01 6.23
C GLY A 25 -6.21 14.39 6.81
N ASN A 26 -6.10 14.43 8.14
CA ASN A 26 -6.02 15.65 8.93
C ASN A 26 -4.56 16.06 9.23
N GLU A 27 -4.41 16.95 10.22
CA GLU A 27 -3.13 17.51 10.65
C GLU A 27 -2.19 16.49 11.33
N THR A 28 -2.71 15.40 11.91
CA THR A 28 -1.86 14.40 12.60
C THR A 28 -0.97 13.60 11.65
N LYS A 29 -1.27 13.64 10.35
CA LYS A 29 -0.44 13.04 9.30
C LYS A 29 0.73 13.92 8.86
N TYR A 30 0.79 15.17 9.30
CA TYR A 30 1.93 16.04 9.04
C TYR A 30 3.09 15.68 9.95
N VAL A 31 4.26 15.91 9.42
CA VAL A 31 5.51 15.57 10.08
C VAL A 31 5.84 16.65 11.07
N ALA A 32 5.95 16.27 12.35
CA ALA A 32 6.32 17.17 13.43
C ALA A 32 7.62 17.93 13.12
N ARG A 33 7.69 19.19 13.56
CA ARG A 33 8.84 20.06 13.26
C ARG A 33 10.17 19.41 13.67
N GLY A 34 11.13 19.38 12.75
CA GLY A 34 12.50 18.93 13.02
C GLY A 34 12.76 17.43 12.78
N ARG A 35 11.76 16.65 12.34
CA ARG A 35 11.96 15.27 11.88
C ARG A 35 11.85 15.19 10.35
N LYS A 36 12.41 14.13 9.75
CA LYS A 36 12.21 13.84 8.33
C LYS A 36 10.87 13.14 8.11
N PRO A 37 10.18 13.39 6.99
CA PRO A 37 8.98 12.65 6.65
C PRO A 37 9.32 11.20 6.29
N ARG A 38 8.43 10.26 6.58
CA ARG A 38 8.64 8.83 6.34
C ARG A 38 7.82 8.33 5.17
N LEU A 39 8.43 7.52 4.31
CA LEU A 39 7.75 6.71 3.30
C LEU A 39 7.94 5.24 3.65
N ILE A 40 6.83 4.56 3.94
CA ILE A 40 6.83 3.13 4.22
C ILE A 40 6.19 2.40 3.04
N LEU A 41 6.93 1.49 2.41
CA LEU A 41 6.39 0.58 1.41
C LEU A 41 6.12 -0.76 2.06
N THR A 42 4.92 -1.30 1.91
CA THR A 42 4.68 -2.69 2.31
C THR A 42 5.03 -3.64 1.17
N ALA A 43 5.49 -4.84 1.49
CA ALA A 43 5.69 -5.90 0.53
C ALA A 43 5.08 -7.21 1.02
N GLY A 44 4.49 -7.97 0.10
CA GLY A 44 3.90 -9.27 0.42
C GLY A 44 2.67 -9.60 -0.41
N MET A 45 2.49 -10.90 -0.65
CA MET A 45 1.33 -11.44 -1.36
C MET A 45 0.00 -11.06 -0.66
N PRO A 46 -1.14 -11.05 -1.38
CA PRO A 46 -2.45 -11.10 -0.76
C PRO A 46 -2.51 -12.22 0.28
N GLY A 47 -3.09 -11.95 1.46
CA GLY A 47 -3.13 -12.92 2.57
C GLY A 47 -1.83 -13.09 3.37
N ALA A 48 -0.72 -12.42 3.00
CA ALA A 48 0.56 -12.53 3.72
C ALA A 48 0.51 -12.04 5.17
N GLY A 49 -0.33 -11.04 5.46
CA GLY A 49 -0.44 -10.43 6.80
C GLY A 49 0.18 -9.04 6.92
N LYS A 50 0.36 -8.31 5.82
CA LYS A 50 0.93 -6.94 5.78
C LYS A 50 0.28 -5.98 6.80
N THR A 51 -1.04 -5.97 6.89
CA THR A 51 -1.78 -5.15 7.87
C THR A 51 -1.38 -5.48 9.31
N THR A 52 -1.23 -6.77 9.64
CA THR A 52 -0.77 -7.19 10.98
C THR A 52 0.66 -6.72 11.24
N ALA A 53 1.52 -6.77 10.23
CA ALA A 53 2.89 -6.27 10.33
C ALA A 53 2.92 -4.76 10.58
N LEU A 54 2.17 -3.98 9.80
CA LEU A 54 2.05 -2.53 10.01
C LEU A 54 1.59 -2.20 11.43
N LYS A 55 0.56 -2.88 11.94
CA LYS A 55 0.08 -2.68 13.32
C LYS A 55 1.13 -2.98 14.39
N ARG A 56 1.92 -4.04 14.20
CA ARG A 56 3.02 -4.37 15.13
C ARG A 56 4.20 -3.40 14.99
N VAL A 57 4.36 -2.79 13.82
CA VAL A 57 5.46 -1.86 13.55
C VAL A 57 5.15 -0.46 14.06
N LEU A 58 3.93 0.02 13.80
CA LEU A 58 3.52 1.42 13.92
C LEU A 58 2.41 1.64 14.96
N GLY A 59 1.89 0.57 15.57
CA GLY A 59 0.73 0.60 16.44
C GLY A 59 -0.59 0.44 15.68
N ASP A 60 -1.67 0.13 16.40
CA ASP A 60 -2.99 -0.12 15.79
C ASP A 60 -3.58 1.12 15.08
N ASN A 61 -3.20 2.31 15.54
CA ASN A 61 -3.71 3.60 15.04
C ASN A 61 -2.79 4.23 13.99
N TYR A 62 -1.96 3.43 13.28
CA TYR A 62 -1.04 3.96 12.27
C TYR A 62 -1.77 4.75 11.17
N ALA A 63 -3.00 4.37 10.81
CA ALA A 63 -3.78 5.05 9.78
C ALA A 63 -4.15 6.50 10.15
N ASP A 64 -4.13 6.85 11.43
CA ASP A 64 -4.38 8.21 11.91
C ASP A 64 -3.16 9.13 11.67
N ASN A 65 -1.96 8.55 11.59
CA ASN A 65 -0.70 9.28 11.47
C ASN A 65 -0.08 9.19 10.08
N PHE A 66 -0.60 8.33 9.20
CA PHE A 66 -0.07 8.13 7.85
C PHE A 66 -1.13 8.36 6.77
N ALA A 67 -0.72 8.96 5.66
CA ALA A 67 -1.48 8.89 4.42
C ALA A 67 -1.31 7.48 3.83
N VAL A 68 -2.35 6.63 3.99
CA VAL A 68 -2.32 5.23 3.53
C VAL A 68 -2.83 5.15 2.10
N LEU A 69 -1.92 4.87 1.18
CA LEU A 69 -2.14 4.73 -0.25
C LEU A 69 -2.39 3.25 -0.56
N ASN A 70 -3.67 2.87 -0.65
CA ASN A 70 -4.10 1.51 -0.97
C ASN A 70 -5.17 1.52 -2.07
N ILE A 71 -4.82 1.00 -3.26
CA ILE A 71 -5.71 0.94 -4.42
C ILE A 71 -6.97 0.12 -4.11
N ASP A 72 -6.84 -1.01 -3.42
CA ASP A 72 -7.96 -1.91 -3.11
C ASP A 72 -8.96 -1.30 -2.11
N GLU A 73 -8.53 -0.32 -1.31
CA GLU A 73 -9.43 0.48 -0.45
C GLU A 73 -10.09 1.64 -1.22
N VAL A 74 -9.48 2.09 -2.32
CA VAL A 74 -9.99 3.19 -3.15
C VAL A 74 -11.07 2.70 -4.13
N LYS A 75 -10.88 1.56 -4.82
CA LYS A 75 -11.84 1.09 -5.84
C LYS A 75 -13.29 1.03 -5.36
N PRO A 76 -13.62 0.49 -4.16
CA PRO A 76 -15.01 0.45 -3.68
C PRO A 76 -15.63 1.84 -3.52
N LYS A 77 -14.80 2.85 -3.25
CA LYS A 77 -15.23 4.26 -3.11
C LYS A 77 -15.47 4.92 -4.45
N LEU A 78 -15.14 4.30 -5.58
CA LEU A 78 -15.36 4.86 -6.92
C LEU A 78 -16.65 4.38 -7.56
N GLY A 79 -17.38 3.42 -6.98
CA GLY A 79 -18.64 2.92 -7.55
C GLY A 79 -19.68 4.02 -7.77
N TRP A 80 -20.27 4.09 -8.96
CA TRP A 80 -21.27 5.09 -9.36
C TRP A 80 -22.67 4.47 -9.38
N SER A 81 -23.72 5.30 -9.42
CA SER A 81 -25.10 4.79 -9.51
C SER A 81 -25.34 3.99 -10.80
N ASP A 82 -24.71 4.38 -11.89
CA ASP A 82 -24.75 3.74 -13.21
C ASP A 82 -23.67 2.66 -13.41
N ALA A 83 -22.69 2.60 -12.49
CA ALA A 83 -21.60 1.63 -12.51
C ALA A 83 -21.14 1.33 -11.07
N PRO A 84 -21.91 0.57 -10.28
CA PRO A 84 -21.55 0.29 -8.90
C PRO A 84 -20.32 -0.63 -8.82
N TYR A 85 -19.51 -0.47 -7.79
CA TYR A 85 -18.43 -1.42 -7.50
C TYR A 85 -19.01 -2.68 -6.87
N THR A 86 -18.77 -3.84 -7.47
CA THR A 86 -19.31 -5.14 -7.01
C THR A 86 -18.21 -6.12 -6.60
N GLY A 87 -16.94 -5.75 -6.73
CA GLY A 87 -15.80 -6.67 -6.61
C GLY A 87 -15.61 -7.56 -7.86
N ALA A 88 -16.68 -7.98 -8.52
CA ALA A 88 -16.60 -8.71 -9.79
C ALA A 88 -16.06 -7.83 -10.94
N ASN A 89 -16.27 -6.52 -10.85
CA ASN A 89 -15.74 -5.52 -11.78
C ASN A 89 -14.50 -4.80 -11.24
N ASP A 90 -13.71 -5.43 -10.37
CA ASP A 90 -12.54 -4.81 -9.74
C ASP A 90 -11.56 -4.19 -10.77
N THR A 91 -11.31 -4.89 -11.87
CA THR A 91 -10.44 -4.43 -12.95
C THR A 91 -10.95 -3.15 -13.63
N PHE A 92 -12.27 -2.91 -13.66
CA PHE A 92 -12.86 -1.70 -14.25
C PHE A 92 -12.37 -0.43 -13.54
N PHE A 93 -12.18 -0.50 -12.22
CA PHE A 93 -11.77 0.65 -11.40
C PHE A 93 -10.26 0.74 -11.18
N GLN A 94 -9.48 -0.25 -11.65
CA GLN A 94 -8.04 -0.34 -11.40
C GLN A 94 -7.29 0.93 -11.85
N ASN A 95 -7.48 1.35 -13.11
CA ASN A 95 -6.74 2.49 -13.67
C ASN A 95 -7.14 3.81 -13.00
N GLU A 96 -8.43 4.00 -12.74
CA GLU A 96 -8.94 5.20 -12.08
C GLU A 96 -8.42 5.30 -10.64
N ALA A 97 -8.48 4.20 -9.88
CA ALA A 97 -7.96 4.14 -8.53
C ALA A 97 -6.44 4.35 -8.48
N SER A 98 -5.67 3.76 -9.40
CA SER A 98 -4.22 4.02 -9.52
C SER A 98 -3.93 5.51 -9.71
N HIS A 99 -4.61 6.19 -10.65
CA HIS A 99 -4.40 7.62 -10.88
C HIS A 99 -4.75 8.47 -9.65
N ILE A 100 -5.81 8.11 -8.92
CA ILE A 100 -6.22 8.83 -7.71
C ILE A 100 -5.19 8.64 -6.60
N VAL A 101 -4.71 7.42 -6.40
CA VAL A 101 -3.67 7.11 -5.41
C VAL A 101 -2.36 7.82 -5.74
N ASP A 102 -1.94 7.82 -7.02
CA ASP A 102 -0.73 8.52 -7.46
C ASP A 102 -0.86 10.04 -7.27
N HIS A 103 -2.03 10.61 -7.55
CA HIS A 103 -2.28 12.03 -7.29
C HIS A 103 -2.24 12.34 -5.78
N ALA A 104 -2.90 11.53 -4.95
CA ALA A 104 -2.88 11.69 -3.51
C ALA A 104 -1.45 11.56 -2.95
N ARG A 105 -0.64 10.66 -3.49
CA ARG A 105 0.79 10.53 -3.16
C ARG A 105 1.54 11.82 -3.44
N GLN A 106 1.41 12.38 -4.64
CA GLN A 106 2.10 13.63 -5.01
C GLN A 106 1.72 14.77 -4.07
N VAL A 107 0.43 14.91 -3.74
CA VAL A 107 -0.05 15.94 -2.81
C VAL A 107 0.49 15.69 -1.39
N ALA A 108 0.47 14.44 -0.91
CA ALA A 108 1.03 14.08 0.39
C ALA A 108 2.54 14.40 0.47
N MET A 109 3.27 14.14 -0.62
CA MET A 109 4.69 14.43 -0.74
C MET A 109 4.98 15.92 -0.66
N GLN A 110 4.23 16.73 -1.40
CA GLN A 110 4.30 18.20 -1.36
C GLN A 110 4.00 18.75 0.03
N GLN A 111 3.07 18.13 0.75
CA GLN A 111 2.68 18.52 2.11
C GLN A 111 3.60 17.96 3.21
N LYS A 112 4.65 17.20 2.86
CA LYS A 112 5.56 16.56 3.82
C LYS A 112 4.83 15.72 4.87
N LYS A 113 3.85 14.93 4.44
CA LYS A 113 3.13 13.98 5.30
C LYS A 113 3.90 12.66 5.44
N ASP A 114 3.68 11.94 6.53
CA ASP A 114 4.11 10.54 6.64
C ASP A 114 3.22 9.66 5.74
N ILE A 115 3.82 8.79 4.91
CA ILE A 115 3.13 8.05 3.83
C ILE A 115 3.34 6.55 3.99
N ILE A 116 2.27 5.77 3.79
CA ILE A 116 2.35 4.32 3.57
C ILE A 116 1.86 4.02 2.16
N ILE A 117 2.67 3.33 1.37
CA ILE A 117 2.27 2.67 0.13
C ILE A 117 1.96 1.21 0.45
N ASP A 118 0.66 0.86 0.51
CA ASP A 118 0.21 -0.51 0.77
C ASP A 118 -0.02 -1.25 -0.54
N GLY A 119 0.82 -2.24 -0.78
CA GLY A 119 0.89 -2.97 -2.03
C GLY A 119 1.68 -4.27 -1.89
N THR A 120 1.87 -4.95 -3.02
CA THR A 120 2.64 -6.20 -3.08
C THR A 120 4.14 -5.94 -3.21
N LEU A 121 4.53 -4.78 -3.75
CA LEU A 121 5.90 -4.45 -4.17
C LEU A 121 6.44 -5.35 -5.30
N SER A 122 5.57 -5.81 -6.21
CA SER A 122 5.95 -6.73 -7.28
C SER A 122 6.56 -6.09 -8.52
N ASP A 123 6.41 -4.77 -8.68
CA ASP A 123 7.07 -4.02 -9.75
C ASP A 123 8.30 -3.29 -9.19
N PHE A 124 9.48 -3.80 -9.56
CA PHE A 124 10.75 -3.24 -9.10
C PHE A 124 10.98 -1.82 -9.61
N THR A 125 10.74 -1.59 -10.90
CA THR A 125 11.02 -0.29 -11.55
C THR A 125 10.14 0.78 -10.94
N TRP A 126 8.85 0.49 -10.80
CA TRP A 126 7.91 1.42 -10.16
C TRP A 126 8.31 1.71 -8.71
N ALA A 127 8.60 0.67 -7.93
CA ALA A 127 9.00 0.81 -6.53
C ALA A 127 10.28 1.63 -6.37
N LYS A 128 11.28 1.37 -7.22
CA LYS A 128 12.52 2.14 -7.29
C LYS A 128 12.23 3.62 -7.55
N THR A 129 11.40 3.94 -8.54
CA THR A 129 11.00 5.32 -8.82
C THR A 129 10.34 5.99 -7.62
N GLN A 130 9.48 5.28 -6.87
CA GLN A 130 8.86 5.84 -5.66
C GLN A 130 9.90 6.17 -4.59
N ILE A 131 10.88 5.29 -4.40
CA ILE A 131 11.95 5.47 -3.41
C ILE A 131 12.87 6.62 -3.84
N ASP A 132 13.30 6.66 -5.10
CA ASP A 132 14.13 7.74 -5.64
C ASP A 132 13.48 9.11 -5.44
N GLU A 133 12.19 9.23 -5.80
CA GLU A 133 11.43 10.48 -5.63
C GLU A 133 11.31 10.88 -4.15
N ALA A 134 11.13 9.92 -3.25
CA ALA A 134 11.01 10.17 -1.82
C ALA A 134 12.33 10.64 -1.22
N VAL A 135 13.42 9.94 -1.53
CA VAL A 135 14.78 10.30 -1.09
C VAL A 135 15.15 11.69 -1.62
N ALA A 136 14.87 11.99 -2.89
CA ALA A 136 15.10 13.31 -3.46
C ALA A 136 14.31 14.42 -2.74
N GLN A 137 13.17 14.08 -2.13
CA GLN A 137 12.35 14.99 -1.34
C GLN A 137 12.69 14.98 0.17
N GLY A 138 13.74 14.28 0.58
CA GLY A 138 14.23 14.24 1.96
C GLY A 138 13.47 13.29 2.88
N TYR A 139 12.75 12.32 2.32
CA TYR A 139 12.07 11.28 3.10
C TYR A 139 13.05 10.24 3.62
N GLU A 140 12.76 9.73 4.82
CA GLU A 140 13.28 8.45 5.30
C GLU A 140 12.41 7.33 4.71
N VAL A 141 13.04 6.31 4.13
CA VAL A 141 12.34 5.24 3.43
C VAL A 141 12.50 3.92 4.18
N GLU A 142 11.38 3.20 4.36
CA GLU A 142 11.34 1.89 5.00
C GLU A 142 10.54 0.90 4.15
N ILE A 143 10.93 -0.38 4.21
CA ILE A 143 10.18 -1.47 3.58
C ILE A 143 9.71 -2.46 4.65
N VAL A 144 8.40 -2.60 4.81
CA VAL A 144 7.78 -3.61 5.69
C VAL A 144 7.36 -4.81 4.85
N GLY A 145 8.28 -5.78 4.73
CA GLY A 145 8.06 -7.02 3.98
C GLY A 145 7.49 -8.14 4.84
N VAL A 146 6.51 -8.87 4.30
CA VAL A 146 5.97 -10.11 4.89
C VAL A 146 6.04 -11.26 3.90
N THR A 147 6.84 -12.26 4.24
CA THR A 147 7.04 -13.46 3.43
C THR A 147 6.47 -14.67 4.15
N ILE A 148 5.57 -15.39 3.48
CA ILE A 148 5.01 -16.67 3.97
C ILE A 148 4.91 -17.65 2.80
N ARG A 149 4.70 -18.94 3.07
CA ARG A 149 4.51 -19.91 1.97
C ARG A 149 3.27 -19.54 1.14
N PRO A 150 3.34 -19.58 -0.21
CA PRO A 150 2.21 -19.19 -1.07
C PRO A 150 0.91 -19.95 -0.78
N ALA A 151 0.99 -21.22 -0.40
CA ALA A 151 -0.17 -22.02 -0.03
C ALA A 151 -0.95 -21.43 1.16
N ILE A 152 -0.24 -20.90 2.15
CA ILE A 152 -0.84 -20.25 3.32
C ILE A 152 -1.43 -18.89 2.93
N ALA A 153 -0.70 -18.11 2.13
CA ALA A 153 -1.17 -16.81 1.65
C ALA A 153 -2.49 -16.96 0.88
N LEU A 154 -2.56 -17.98 0.01
CA LEU A 154 -3.77 -18.34 -0.71
C LEU A 154 -4.90 -18.76 0.22
N GLU A 155 -4.65 -19.68 1.15
CA GLU A 155 -5.67 -20.13 2.12
C GLU A 155 -6.27 -18.94 2.88
N ARG A 156 -5.42 -18.03 3.38
CA ARG A 156 -5.85 -16.81 4.07
C ARG A 156 -6.60 -15.85 3.14
N ALA A 157 -6.17 -15.70 1.90
CA ALA A 157 -6.88 -14.87 0.91
C ALA A 157 -8.27 -15.44 0.60
N LEU A 158 -8.38 -16.76 0.45
CA LEU A 158 -9.66 -17.45 0.24
C LEU A 158 -10.58 -17.27 1.44
N VAL A 159 -10.12 -17.51 2.66
CA VAL A 159 -10.91 -17.29 3.88
C VAL A 159 -11.38 -15.83 3.97
N ARG A 160 -10.51 -14.85 3.69
CA ARG A 160 -10.90 -13.43 3.66
C ARG A 160 -11.94 -13.13 2.59
N SER A 161 -11.85 -13.78 1.42
CA SER A 161 -12.81 -13.59 0.34
C SER A 161 -14.21 -14.08 0.67
N GLN A 162 -14.36 -15.02 1.61
CA GLN A 162 -15.67 -15.47 2.08
C GLN A 162 -16.40 -14.40 2.89
N SER A 163 -15.69 -13.63 3.72
CA SER A 163 -16.24 -12.49 4.46
C SER A 163 -16.33 -11.21 3.63
N ASP A 164 -15.44 -11.08 2.64
CA ASP A 164 -15.34 -9.91 1.79
C ASP A 164 -14.89 -10.30 0.38
N VAL A 165 -15.85 -10.52 -0.54
CA VAL A 165 -15.59 -10.96 -1.92
C VAL A 165 -14.60 -10.04 -2.66
N ARG A 166 -14.48 -8.78 -2.25
CA ARG A 166 -13.54 -7.78 -2.80
C ARG A 166 -12.06 -8.15 -2.53
N ARG A 167 -11.79 -9.03 -1.57
CA ARG A 167 -10.45 -9.51 -1.20
C ARG A 167 -10.04 -10.79 -1.95
N TYR A 168 -10.83 -11.23 -2.92
CA TYR A 168 -10.49 -12.40 -3.73
C TYR A 168 -9.21 -12.15 -4.54
N ALA A 169 -8.25 -13.06 -4.43
CA ALA A 169 -7.01 -13.05 -5.19
C ALA A 169 -6.90 -14.36 -5.98
N PRO A 170 -6.81 -14.31 -7.32
CA PRO A 170 -6.61 -15.51 -8.13
C PRO A 170 -5.34 -16.28 -7.75
N LEU A 171 -5.40 -17.61 -7.78
CA LEU A 171 -4.27 -18.48 -7.42
C LEU A 171 -3.02 -18.21 -8.27
N ASP A 172 -3.21 -18.04 -9.57
CA ASP A 172 -2.14 -17.74 -10.53
C ASP A 172 -1.50 -16.38 -10.22
N TYR A 173 -2.29 -15.39 -9.80
CA TYR A 173 -1.79 -14.09 -9.34
C TYR A 173 -0.92 -14.24 -8.08
N VAL A 174 -1.40 -14.93 -7.04
CA VAL A 174 -0.62 -15.16 -5.81
C VAL A 174 0.68 -15.91 -6.10
N ARG A 175 0.64 -16.94 -6.96
CA ARG A 175 1.83 -17.70 -7.37
C ARG A 175 2.86 -16.84 -8.10
N ARG A 176 2.43 -16.00 -9.05
CA ARG A 176 3.33 -15.10 -9.79
C ARG A 176 4.05 -14.11 -8.87
N LEU A 177 3.35 -13.62 -7.85
CA LEU A 177 3.90 -12.63 -6.91
C LEU A 177 4.94 -13.21 -5.95
N ALA A 178 4.85 -14.50 -5.60
CA ALA A 178 5.66 -15.10 -4.55
C ALA A 178 7.17 -14.90 -4.74
N ASN A 179 7.65 -15.06 -5.97
CA ASN A 179 9.08 -14.95 -6.28
C ASN A 179 9.50 -13.48 -6.45
N SER A 180 8.72 -12.69 -7.20
CA SER A 180 9.09 -11.31 -7.52
C SER A 180 9.11 -10.41 -6.29
N VAL A 181 8.20 -10.60 -5.34
CA VAL A 181 8.11 -9.75 -4.15
C VAL A 181 9.36 -9.90 -3.26
N ASN A 182 9.79 -11.13 -2.99
CA ASN A 182 10.98 -11.35 -2.15
C ASN A 182 12.25 -10.83 -2.83
N GLU A 183 12.39 -11.07 -4.13
CA GLU A 183 13.52 -10.58 -4.92
C GLU A 183 13.57 -9.05 -4.92
N ASN A 184 12.43 -8.39 -5.13
CA ASN A 184 12.35 -6.94 -5.15
C ASN A 184 12.70 -6.32 -3.80
N VAL A 185 12.19 -6.87 -2.69
CA VAL A 185 12.54 -6.40 -1.33
C VAL A 185 14.05 -6.47 -1.13
N TYR A 186 14.68 -7.61 -1.46
CA TYR A 186 16.13 -7.78 -1.32
C TYR A 186 16.91 -6.78 -2.18
N ARG A 187 16.54 -6.65 -3.46
CA ARG A 187 17.23 -5.76 -4.41
C ARG A 187 17.12 -4.30 -4.01
N LEU A 188 15.93 -3.84 -3.63
CA LEU A 188 15.71 -2.45 -3.20
C LEU A 188 16.43 -2.14 -1.89
N ALA A 189 16.38 -3.05 -0.91
CA ALA A 189 17.12 -2.86 0.35
C ALA A 189 18.63 -2.72 0.11
N LYS A 190 19.19 -3.54 -0.79
CA LYS A 190 20.61 -3.47 -1.15
C LYS A 190 20.96 -2.20 -1.92
N GLU A 191 20.14 -1.77 -2.88
CA GLU A 191 20.43 -0.63 -3.74
C GLU A 191 20.39 0.70 -2.99
N PHE A 192 19.47 0.85 -2.04
CA PHE A 192 19.27 2.11 -1.33
C PHE A 192 19.98 2.17 0.04
N ASP A 193 20.83 1.19 0.34
CA ASP A 193 21.50 1.03 1.64
C ASP A 193 20.53 1.28 2.81
N LEU A 194 19.30 0.77 2.65
CA LEU A 194 18.29 0.90 3.69
C LEU A 194 18.84 0.10 4.87
N LEU A 195 19.13 0.81 5.98
CA LEU A 195 19.80 0.28 7.18
C LEU A 195 19.48 -1.19 7.35
N PRO A 196 20.50 -2.04 7.58
CA PRO A 196 20.41 -3.47 7.40
C PRO A 196 19.17 -4.01 8.11
N ILE A 197 18.12 -4.18 7.32
CA ILE A 197 16.81 -4.67 7.70
C ILE A 197 16.33 -4.10 9.04
N GLN A 198 16.17 -2.78 9.17
CA GLN A 198 15.30 -2.27 10.25
C GLN A 198 13.83 -2.63 9.93
N LYS A 199 13.50 -3.88 10.26
CA LYS A 199 12.18 -4.48 10.40
C LYS A 199 11.52 -5.08 9.15
N ILE A 200 12.17 -6.05 8.50
CA ILE A 200 11.42 -7.15 7.87
C ILE A 200 10.87 -7.99 9.04
N THR A 201 9.56 -7.87 9.29
CA THR A 201 8.90 -8.76 10.25
C THR A 201 8.27 -9.92 9.50
N VAL A 202 8.97 -11.05 9.47
CA VAL A 202 8.41 -12.30 8.97
C VAL A 202 7.49 -12.87 10.06
N PHE A 203 6.23 -13.10 9.74
CA PHE A 203 5.27 -13.75 10.65
C PHE A 203 4.94 -15.15 10.15
N ASN A 204 4.96 -16.13 11.05
CA ASN A 204 4.49 -17.48 10.78
C ASN A 204 2.97 -17.55 10.91
N ASN A 205 2.44 -18.74 10.63
CA ASN A 205 1.00 -19.01 10.59
C ASN A 205 0.25 -18.68 11.88
N ASP A 206 0.93 -18.79 13.00
CA ASP A 206 0.46 -18.56 14.36
C ASP A 206 0.62 -17.10 14.84
N LYS A 207 0.96 -16.18 13.95
CA LYS A 207 1.23 -14.76 14.26
C LYS A 207 2.44 -14.57 15.19
N THR A 208 3.28 -15.58 15.36
CA THR A 208 4.58 -15.43 16.02
C THR A 208 5.55 -14.73 15.10
N LEU A 209 6.39 -13.88 15.71
CA LEU A 209 7.52 -13.22 15.06
C LEU A 209 8.55 -14.31 14.75
N VAL A 210 8.85 -14.55 13.48
CA VAL A 210 9.71 -15.66 13.07
C VAL A 210 11.16 -15.23 13.08
N GLU A 211 11.45 -14.06 12.50
CA GLU A 211 12.80 -13.51 12.50
C GLU A 211 12.75 -11.98 12.58
N TRP A 212 13.59 -11.45 13.47
CA TRP A 212 14.14 -10.11 13.40
C TRP A 212 15.49 -10.27 12.72
N TYR A 213 15.71 -9.62 11.59
CA TYR A 213 17.07 -9.41 11.13
C TYR A 213 17.59 -8.17 11.84
N ASP A 214 18.11 -8.36 13.05
CA ASP A 214 19.15 -7.45 13.53
C ASP A 214 20.35 -7.68 12.62
N ALA A 215 20.80 -6.62 11.98
CA ALA A 215 22.02 -6.66 11.23
C ALA A 215 23.17 -7.20 12.08
N VAL A 216 23.87 -8.18 11.53
CA VAL A 216 25.23 -8.49 11.92
C VAL A 216 26.03 -7.19 11.88
N LYS A 217 26.73 -6.92 13.00
CA LYS A 217 27.63 -5.78 13.19
C LYS A 217 28.59 -5.56 12.03
#